data_AF-A0A7C7QWL8-F1
#
_entry.id   AF-A0A7C7QWL8-F1
#
_cell.length_a   1.000
_cell.length_b   1.000
_cell.length_c   1.000
_cell.angle_alpha   90.00
_cell.angle_beta   90.00
_cell.angle_gamma   90.00
#
_symmetry.space_group_name_H-M   'P 1'
#
loop_
_entity.id
_entity.type
_entity.pdbx_description
1 polymer ?
#
loop_
_entity_poly.entity_id
_entity_poly.type
_entity_poly.pdbx_seq_one_letter_code
_entity_poly.pdbx_strand_id
1 'polypeptide(L)'
;KLNKLKEIRNKLQEIKNQINTLQNIAISKPVEEYKQYAQYIFKKLLEYSYYNLQQIEELSNELGKITMQKGAPKIYLPVPEHAPEIAAKTIKETYERYFQYLKEKHPDWLKDPEKLDIVIPPLVIEESYPGFVGTRPDEWIKFIENARKALKELVEKDPQLKTQIEKKYGSVEKFVEEKIGANLDIGHIKMYTKYGYTKEDILNWIRQMKPYIKHLHITESQHGEDTHLLPGMSWDDITKAELEELKDLLAEKGVYMVYEPGGWYTGQFSQEYGGELPYILEYSGLSPYYNLSYSEALFKPEYFMGHPTLYTPIHTPQITVTQYSPFAAHTFSNLPPHLGGRT
;
A
#
# COMPACT_ATOMS: atom_id res chain seq x y z
N LYS A 1 1.68 43.66 1.15
CA LYS A 1 1.37 43.22 2.53
C LYS A 1 0.05 43.83 3.06
N LEU A 2 -0.14 45.15 3.04
CA LEU A 2 -1.39 45.81 3.49
C LEU A 2 -2.66 45.32 2.77
N ASN A 3 -2.60 45.14 1.44
CA ASN A 3 -3.74 44.64 0.66
C ASN A 3 -4.12 43.19 1.04
N LYS A 4 -3.12 42.34 1.32
CA LYS A 4 -3.32 40.96 1.79
C LYS A 4 -3.99 40.93 3.18
N LEU A 5 -3.60 41.83 4.08
CA LEU A 5 -4.25 41.96 5.40
C LEU A 5 -5.69 42.48 5.31
N LYS A 6 -5.98 43.41 4.40
CA LYS A 6 -7.35 43.87 4.12
C LYS A 6 -8.23 42.75 3.56
N GLU A 7 -7.68 41.95 2.65
CA GLU A 7 -8.35 40.78 2.08
C GLU A 7 -8.68 39.74 3.17
N ILE A 8 -7.70 39.41 4.03
CA ILE A 8 -7.90 38.49 5.16
C ILE A 8 -8.97 39.01 6.12
N ARG A 9 -8.93 40.32 6.46
CA ARG A 9 -9.95 40.94 7.33
C ARG A 9 -11.36 40.84 6.74
N ASN A 10 -11.51 41.07 5.44
CA ASN A 10 -12.81 40.97 4.77
C ASN A 10 -13.32 39.52 4.78
N LYS A 11 -12.44 38.54 4.55
CA LYS A 11 -12.77 37.11 4.62
C LYS A 11 -13.17 36.66 6.03
N LEU A 12 -12.48 37.15 7.08
CA LEU A 12 -12.87 36.90 8.46
C LEU A 12 -14.24 37.53 8.80
N GLN A 13 -14.54 38.71 8.26
CA GLN A 13 -15.85 39.33 8.41
C GLN A 13 -16.96 38.55 7.70
N GLU A 14 -16.67 37.97 6.52
CA GLU A 14 -17.59 37.05 5.84
C GLU A 14 -17.86 35.80 6.66
N ILE A 15 -16.82 35.20 7.24
CA ILE A 15 -16.94 34.03 8.14
C ILE A 15 -17.79 34.39 9.36
N LYS A 16 -17.60 35.57 9.96
CA LYS A 16 -18.43 36.06 11.07
C LYS A 16 -19.91 36.16 10.68
N ASN A 17 -20.21 36.67 9.49
CA ASN A 17 -21.57 36.72 8.97
C ASN A 17 -22.16 35.31 8.73
N GLN A 18 -21.33 34.36 8.28
CA GLN A 18 -21.71 32.95 8.12
C GLN A 18 -22.00 32.28 9.48
N ILE A 19 -21.24 32.60 10.54
CA ILE A 19 -21.52 32.14 11.91
C ILE A 19 -22.86 32.68 12.42
N ASN A 20 -23.17 33.96 12.19
CA ASN A 20 -24.47 34.53 12.54
C ASN A 20 -25.62 33.86 11.77
N THR A 21 -25.38 33.48 10.52
CA THR A 21 -26.36 32.73 9.71
C THR A 21 -26.52 31.30 10.23
N LEU A 22 -25.44 30.64 10.66
CA LEU A 22 -25.48 29.33 11.30
C LEU A 22 -26.31 29.36 12.60
N GLN A 23 -26.28 30.44 13.38
CA GLN A 23 -27.16 30.60 14.56
C GLN A 23 -28.65 30.53 14.17
N ASN A 24 -29.04 31.20 13.09
CA ASN A 24 -30.43 31.17 12.60
C ASN A 24 -30.82 29.80 12.02
N ILE A 25 -29.90 29.14 11.31
CA ILE A 25 -30.07 27.78 10.79
C ILE A 25 -30.19 26.77 11.94
N ALA A 26 -29.37 26.90 12.99
CA ALA A 26 -29.40 26.04 14.16
C ALA A 26 -30.77 26.05 14.86
N ILE A 27 -31.50 27.16 14.80
CA ILE A 27 -32.84 27.28 15.39
C ILE A 27 -33.92 26.61 14.52
N SER A 28 -33.75 26.61 13.19
CA SER A 28 -34.85 26.37 12.24
C SER A 28 -34.71 25.14 11.33
N LYS A 29 -33.53 24.50 11.29
CA LYS A 29 -33.22 23.41 10.33
C LYS A 29 -32.90 22.07 11.00
N PRO A 30 -33.03 20.94 10.28
CA PRO A 30 -32.63 19.61 10.74
C PRO A 30 -31.15 19.54 11.14
N VAL A 31 -30.82 18.62 12.06
CA VAL A 31 -29.49 18.49 12.67
C VAL A 31 -28.40 18.20 11.63
N GLU A 32 -28.71 17.47 10.57
CA GLU A 32 -27.75 17.07 9.52
C GLU A 32 -27.37 18.24 8.60
N GLU A 33 -28.32 19.10 8.23
CA GLU A 33 -28.04 20.35 7.50
C GLU A 33 -27.19 21.30 8.35
N TYR A 34 -27.49 21.38 9.66
CA TYR A 34 -26.68 22.12 10.62
C TYR A 34 -25.23 21.62 10.70
N LYS A 35 -25.03 20.29 10.81
CA LYS A 35 -23.69 19.67 10.90
C LYS A 35 -22.84 19.95 9.67
N GLN A 36 -23.42 19.82 8.47
CA GLN A 36 -22.71 20.08 7.21
C GLN A 36 -22.30 21.56 7.10
N TYR A 37 -23.19 22.48 7.48
CA TYR A 37 -22.88 23.92 7.42
C TYR A 37 -21.84 24.34 8.48
N ALA A 38 -21.90 23.76 9.69
CA ALA A 38 -20.89 23.98 10.72
C ALA A 38 -19.50 23.48 10.30
N GLN A 39 -19.41 22.30 9.67
CA GLN A 39 -18.14 21.77 9.13
C GLN A 39 -17.53 22.66 8.07
N TYR A 40 -18.35 23.21 7.15
CA TYR A 40 -17.90 24.16 6.14
C TYR A 40 -17.26 25.43 6.75
N ILE A 41 -17.91 26.01 7.76
CA ILE A 41 -17.41 27.21 8.46
C ILE A 41 -16.11 26.89 9.21
N PHE A 42 -16.02 25.73 9.87
CA PHE A 42 -14.82 25.30 10.60
C PHE A 42 -13.61 25.14 9.66
N LYS A 43 -13.81 24.53 8.48
CA LYS A 43 -12.76 24.39 7.47
C LYS A 43 -12.24 25.75 7.01
N LYS A 44 -13.14 26.70 6.73
CA LYS A 44 -12.77 28.08 6.38
C LYS A 44 -11.97 28.76 7.49
N LEU A 45 -12.33 28.60 8.76
CA LEU A 45 -11.58 29.18 9.87
C LEU A 45 -10.14 28.64 9.94
N LEU A 46 -9.97 27.33 9.77
CA LEU A 46 -8.64 26.69 9.77
C LEU A 46 -7.73 27.21 8.65
N GLU A 47 -8.27 27.49 7.46
CA GLU A 47 -7.52 28.05 6.33
C GLU A 47 -6.88 29.42 6.64
N TYR A 48 -7.41 30.16 7.61
CA TYR A 48 -6.89 31.49 8.00
C TYR A 48 -6.17 31.51 9.36
N SER A 49 -6.09 30.37 10.06
CA SER A 49 -5.50 30.20 11.40
C SER A 49 -4.11 30.83 11.57
N TYR A 50 -3.31 30.85 10.50
CA TYR A 50 -1.95 31.39 10.50
C TYR A 50 -1.87 32.94 10.59
N TYR A 51 -2.95 33.68 10.31
CA TYR A 51 -2.86 35.13 10.06
C TYR A 51 -3.42 36.04 11.14
N ASN A 52 -4.31 35.56 12.02
CA ASN A 52 -4.88 36.37 13.11
C ASN A 52 -5.45 35.51 14.25
N LEU A 53 -4.56 35.03 15.12
CA LEU A 53 -4.88 34.06 16.17
C LEU A 53 -5.99 34.54 17.12
N GLN A 54 -6.01 35.82 17.52
CA GLN A 54 -6.99 36.34 18.48
C GLN A 54 -8.42 36.38 17.91
N GLN A 55 -8.60 36.88 16.68
CA GLN A 55 -9.93 36.89 16.04
C GLN A 55 -10.42 35.48 15.74
N ILE A 56 -9.52 34.55 15.43
CA ILE A 56 -9.86 33.16 15.16
C ILE A 56 -10.22 32.43 16.45
N GLU A 57 -9.56 32.73 17.56
CA GLU A 57 -9.92 32.25 18.88
C GLU A 57 -11.32 32.73 19.30
N GLU A 58 -11.63 34.03 19.11
CA GLU A 58 -12.96 34.58 19.37
C GLU A 58 -14.06 33.89 18.55
N LEU A 59 -13.86 33.74 17.24
CA LEU A 59 -14.83 33.07 16.35
C LEU A 59 -14.94 31.57 16.64
N SER A 60 -13.84 30.92 17.01
CA SER A 60 -13.82 29.50 17.41
C SER A 60 -14.57 29.30 18.73
N ASN A 61 -14.45 30.23 19.68
CA ASN A 61 -15.17 30.21 20.94
C ASN A 61 -16.68 30.44 20.74
N GLU A 62 -17.07 31.35 19.84
CA GLU A 62 -18.49 31.53 19.47
C GLU A 62 -19.06 30.27 18.80
N LEU A 63 -18.31 29.67 17.86
CA LEU A 63 -18.71 28.43 17.19
C LEU A 63 -18.78 27.25 18.18
N GLY A 64 -17.85 27.17 19.12
CA GLY A 64 -17.85 26.20 20.21
C GLY A 64 -19.10 26.30 21.09
N LYS A 65 -19.51 27.52 21.46
CA LYS A 65 -20.75 27.74 22.24
C LYS A 65 -22.01 27.27 21.51
N ILE A 66 -22.09 27.52 20.20
CA ILE A 66 -23.22 27.09 19.36
C ILE A 66 -23.25 25.57 19.20
N THR A 67 -22.10 24.95 19.00
CA THR A 67 -21.97 23.51 18.76
C THR A 67 -22.18 22.67 20.02
N MET A 68 -21.79 23.17 21.19
CA MET A 68 -22.05 22.49 22.48
C MET A 68 -23.55 22.36 22.82
N GLN A 69 -24.42 23.22 22.29
CA GLN A 69 -25.86 23.14 22.53
C GLN A 69 -26.55 21.99 21.76
N LYS A 70 -25.94 21.51 20.65
CA LYS A 70 -26.49 20.44 19.80
C LYS A 70 -25.60 19.20 19.70
N GLY A 71 -24.51 19.17 20.47
CA GLY A 71 -23.44 18.18 20.35
C GLY A 71 -22.36 18.66 19.37
N ALA A 72 -21.10 18.60 19.79
CA ALA A 72 -19.98 19.04 18.97
C ALA A 72 -19.95 18.25 17.64
N PRO A 73 -19.82 18.92 16.48
CA PRO A 73 -19.55 18.21 15.23
C PRO A 73 -18.24 17.46 15.40
N LYS A 74 -18.16 16.21 14.93
CA LYS A 74 -16.89 15.49 14.84
C LYS A 74 -15.99 16.25 13.86
N ILE A 75 -15.07 17.05 14.41
CA ILE A 75 -14.09 17.84 13.65
C ILE A 75 -12.88 16.97 13.28
N TYR A 76 -12.60 15.94 14.10
CA TYR A 76 -11.62 14.92 13.82
C TYR A 76 -12.35 13.64 13.45
N LEU A 77 -12.17 13.24 12.21
CA LEU A 77 -12.53 11.91 11.75
C LEU A 77 -11.36 10.98 12.04
N PRO A 78 -11.57 9.85 12.74
CA PRO A 78 -10.51 8.86 12.92
C PRO A 78 -9.95 8.46 11.56
N VAL A 79 -8.65 8.65 11.36
CA VAL A 79 -8.00 8.39 10.07
C VAL A 79 -8.28 6.97 9.55
N PRO A 80 -8.29 5.91 10.39
CA PRO A 80 -8.69 4.56 9.97
C PRO A 80 -10.08 4.45 9.33
N GLU A 81 -11.04 5.30 9.74
CA GLU A 81 -12.42 5.23 9.24
C GLU A 81 -12.55 5.79 7.82
N HIS A 82 -11.65 6.69 7.40
CA HIS A 82 -11.81 7.43 6.15
C HIS A 82 -10.66 7.29 5.16
N ALA A 83 -9.46 6.97 5.63
CA ALA A 83 -8.31 6.86 4.75
C ALA A 83 -8.47 5.77 3.67
N PRO A 84 -9.04 4.57 3.95
CA PRO A 84 -9.30 3.58 2.91
C PRO A 84 -10.19 4.10 1.79
N GLU A 85 -11.22 4.90 2.12
CA GLU A 85 -12.13 5.49 1.13
C GLU A 85 -11.44 6.57 0.28
N ILE A 86 -10.67 7.46 0.94
CA ILE A 86 -9.94 8.53 0.25
C ILE A 86 -8.88 7.94 -0.68
N ALA A 87 -8.11 6.95 -0.20
CA ALA A 87 -7.08 6.29 -1.00
C ALA A 87 -7.71 5.57 -2.21
N ALA A 88 -8.82 4.85 -2.03
CA ALA A 88 -9.55 4.23 -3.13
C ALA A 88 -10.05 5.25 -4.16
N LYS A 89 -10.49 6.43 -3.71
CA LYS A 89 -10.87 7.53 -4.62
C LYS A 89 -9.67 8.02 -5.44
N THR A 90 -8.49 8.14 -4.85
CA THR A 90 -7.27 8.51 -5.58
C THR A 90 -6.91 7.46 -6.65
N ILE A 91 -7.07 6.17 -6.35
CA ILE A 91 -6.88 5.09 -7.33
C ILE A 91 -7.88 5.24 -8.49
N LYS A 92 -9.15 5.47 -8.18
CA LYS A 92 -10.20 5.71 -9.20
C LYS A 92 -9.83 6.87 -10.13
N GLU A 93 -9.47 8.01 -9.58
CA GLU A 93 -9.09 9.21 -10.36
C GLU A 93 -7.84 8.94 -11.23
N THR A 94 -6.92 8.12 -10.75
CA THR A 94 -5.72 7.70 -11.51
C THR A 94 -6.11 6.85 -12.72
N TYR A 95 -6.93 5.81 -12.52
CA TYR A 95 -7.43 4.99 -13.62
C TYR A 95 -8.30 5.78 -14.60
N GLU A 96 -9.13 6.70 -14.10
CA GLU A 96 -9.97 7.56 -14.94
C GLU A 96 -9.12 8.40 -15.91
N ARG A 97 -8.12 9.09 -15.37
CA ARG A 97 -7.20 9.90 -16.18
C ARG A 97 -6.41 9.04 -17.15
N TYR A 98 -5.98 7.86 -16.71
CA TYR A 98 -5.22 6.95 -17.56
C TYR A 98 -6.05 6.39 -18.71
N PHE A 99 -7.31 6.00 -18.46
CA PHE A 99 -8.21 5.55 -19.52
C PHE A 99 -8.58 6.68 -20.48
N GLN A 100 -8.76 7.91 -19.99
CA GLN A 100 -8.93 9.08 -20.86
C GLN A 100 -7.71 9.27 -21.77
N TYR A 101 -6.50 9.23 -21.20
CA TYR A 101 -5.26 9.29 -21.97
C TYR A 101 -5.18 8.19 -23.05
N LEU A 102 -5.49 6.94 -22.70
CA LEU A 102 -5.48 5.83 -23.66
C LEU A 102 -6.53 6.02 -24.77
N LYS A 103 -7.73 6.50 -24.45
CA LYS A 103 -8.75 6.81 -25.47
C LYS A 103 -8.31 7.91 -26.43
N GLU A 104 -7.61 8.92 -25.93
CA GLU A 104 -7.15 10.06 -26.74
C GLU A 104 -5.93 9.73 -27.61
N LYS A 105 -4.97 8.99 -27.06
CA LYS A 105 -3.66 8.75 -27.71
C LYS A 105 -3.57 7.40 -28.40
N HIS A 106 -4.27 6.40 -27.88
CA HIS A 106 -4.18 5.01 -28.31
C HIS A 106 -5.56 4.31 -28.32
N PRO A 107 -6.58 4.85 -29.01
CA PRO A 107 -7.95 4.34 -28.94
C PRO A 107 -8.08 2.87 -29.35
N ASP A 108 -7.19 2.37 -30.21
CA ASP A 108 -7.23 0.99 -30.68
C ASP A 108 -6.70 -0.02 -29.65
N TRP A 109 -5.93 0.43 -28.66
CA TRP A 109 -5.43 -0.46 -27.61
C TRP A 109 -6.52 -0.93 -26.66
N LEU A 110 -7.50 -0.08 -26.37
CA LEU A 110 -8.65 -0.43 -25.52
C LEU A 110 -9.72 -1.24 -26.27
N LYS A 111 -9.65 -1.30 -27.61
CA LYS A 111 -10.59 -2.08 -28.44
C LYS A 111 -10.17 -3.54 -28.63
N ASP A 112 -8.90 -3.84 -28.37
CA ASP A 112 -8.29 -5.13 -28.59
C ASP A 112 -8.13 -5.85 -27.22
N PRO A 113 -8.95 -6.87 -26.93
CA PRO A 113 -8.89 -7.60 -25.67
C PRO A 113 -7.46 -8.06 -25.33
N GLU A 114 -6.71 -8.56 -26.31
CA GLU A 114 -5.37 -9.10 -26.09
C GLU A 114 -4.38 -8.06 -25.56
N LYS A 115 -4.55 -6.79 -25.95
CA LYS A 115 -3.68 -5.68 -25.51
C LYS A 115 -3.98 -5.18 -24.10
N LEU A 116 -5.13 -5.53 -23.51
CA LEU A 116 -5.54 -5.00 -22.21
C LEU A 116 -4.55 -5.30 -21.08
N ASP A 117 -3.79 -6.41 -21.14
CA ASP A 117 -2.79 -6.71 -20.11
C ASP A 117 -1.53 -5.85 -20.22
N ILE A 118 -1.20 -5.47 -21.45
CA ILE A 118 -0.02 -4.66 -21.74
C ILE A 118 -0.30 -3.20 -21.36
N VAL A 119 -1.51 -2.74 -21.65
CA VAL A 119 -1.87 -1.32 -21.52
C VAL A 119 -2.61 -1.00 -20.23
N ILE A 120 -3.06 -2.00 -19.48
CA ILE A 120 -3.62 -1.80 -18.14
C ILE A 120 -2.82 -2.67 -17.17
N PRO A 121 -1.70 -2.16 -16.63
CA PRO A 121 -0.89 -2.91 -15.70
C PRO A 121 -1.66 -3.12 -14.39
N PRO A 122 -1.39 -4.22 -13.66
CA PRO A 122 -1.91 -4.37 -12.31
C PRO A 122 -1.31 -3.31 -11.39
N LEU A 123 -2.15 -2.72 -10.55
CA LEU A 123 -1.75 -1.92 -9.41
C LEU A 123 -1.72 -2.82 -8.19
N VAL A 124 -0.53 -3.03 -7.67
CA VAL A 124 -0.31 -3.78 -6.44
C VAL A 124 0.01 -2.78 -5.34
N ILE A 125 -0.83 -2.73 -4.32
CA ILE A 125 -0.76 -1.78 -3.22
C ILE A 125 -0.02 -2.47 -2.09
N GLU A 126 1.03 -1.86 -1.57
CA GLU A 126 1.77 -2.35 -0.41
C GLU A 126 1.17 -1.80 0.88
N GLU A 127 1.09 -2.66 1.88
CA GLU A 127 0.87 -2.28 3.28
C GLU A 127 2.18 -1.76 3.84
N SER A 128 2.15 -0.58 4.46
CA SER A 128 3.32 -0.09 5.17
C SER A 128 3.36 -0.67 6.59
N TYR A 129 4.36 -0.29 7.37
CA TYR A 129 4.56 -0.77 8.72
C TYR A 129 3.56 -0.19 9.75
N PRO A 130 3.42 -0.81 10.94
CA PRO A 130 2.50 -0.37 11.96
C PRO A 130 2.66 1.12 12.34
N GLY A 131 1.54 1.81 12.47
CA GLY A 131 1.48 3.24 12.81
C GLY A 131 1.30 4.15 11.60
N PHE A 132 1.51 3.63 10.38
CA PHE A 132 1.06 4.29 9.16
C PHE A 132 -0.43 4.02 8.91
N VAL A 133 -1.04 4.90 8.14
CA VAL A 133 -2.48 4.89 7.88
C VAL A 133 -2.87 3.74 6.96
N GLY A 134 -3.89 2.95 7.34
CA GLY A 134 -4.42 1.87 6.49
C GLY A 134 -3.48 0.67 6.34
N THR A 135 -2.57 0.48 7.30
CA THR A 135 -1.54 -0.57 7.30
C THR A 135 -1.96 -1.83 8.02
N ARG A 136 -2.91 -1.72 8.95
CA ARG A 136 -3.40 -2.89 9.66
C ARG A 136 -4.12 -3.80 8.66
N PRO A 137 -3.87 -5.12 8.67
CA PRO A 137 -4.42 -6.04 7.66
C PRO A 137 -5.91 -5.90 7.36
N ASP A 138 -6.76 -5.70 8.38
CA ASP A 138 -8.20 -5.53 8.19
C ASP A 138 -8.60 -4.18 7.56
N GLU A 139 -7.84 -3.12 7.82
CA GLU A 139 -8.02 -1.81 7.18
C GLU A 139 -7.52 -1.84 5.74
N TRP A 140 -6.41 -2.53 5.51
CA TRP A 140 -5.79 -2.66 4.19
C TRP A 140 -6.64 -3.51 3.24
N ILE A 141 -7.24 -4.61 3.72
CA ILE A 141 -8.24 -5.38 2.96
C ILE A 141 -9.39 -4.46 2.53
N LYS A 142 -9.93 -3.63 3.43
CA LYS A 142 -10.99 -2.67 3.09
C LYS A 142 -10.54 -1.67 2.03
N PHE A 143 -9.29 -1.20 2.10
CA PHE A 143 -8.73 -0.32 1.08
C PHE A 143 -8.71 -1.00 -0.29
N ILE A 144 -8.19 -2.24 -0.38
CA ILE A 144 -8.14 -2.99 -1.64
C ILE A 144 -9.54 -3.25 -2.20
N GLU A 145 -10.49 -3.66 -1.36
CA GLU A 145 -11.88 -3.87 -1.75
C GLU A 145 -12.54 -2.58 -2.27
N ASN A 146 -12.31 -1.46 -1.58
CA ASN A 146 -12.81 -0.15 -2.02
C ASN A 146 -12.19 0.27 -3.35
N ALA A 147 -10.89 0.01 -3.56
CA ALA A 147 -10.21 0.29 -4.82
C ALA A 147 -10.75 -0.59 -5.97
N ARG A 148 -10.96 -1.90 -5.73
CA ARG A 148 -11.61 -2.81 -6.69
C ARG A 148 -13.01 -2.34 -7.08
N LYS A 149 -13.83 -1.97 -6.09
CA LYS A 149 -15.17 -1.42 -6.32
C LYS A 149 -15.12 -0.14 -7.16
N ALA A 150 -14.20 0.76 -6.83
CA ALA A 150 -14.06 2.03 -7.53
C ALA A 150 -13.64 1.87 -8.99
N LEU A 151 -12.74 0.91 -9.29
CA LEU A 151 -12.36 0.54 -10.66
C LEU A 151 -13.53 -0.12 -11.40
N LYS A 152 -14.27 -1.02 -10.74
CA LYS A 152 -15.46 -1.67 -11.31
C LYS A 152 -16.49 -0.64 -11.76
N GLU A 153 -16.84 0.31 -10.88
CA GLU A 153 -17.77 1.41 -11.21
C GLU A 153 -17.31 2.23 -12.41
N LEU A 154 -16.00 2.39 -12.59
CA LEU A 154 -15.44 3.14 -13.70
C LEU A 154 -15.55 2.36 -15.03
N VAL A 155 -15.25 1.06 -15.00
CA VAL A 155 -15.43 0.17 -16.16
C VAL A 155 -16.90 0.06 -16.56
N GLU A 156 -17.82 -0.07 -15.59
CA GLU A 156 -19.25 -0.20 -15.86
C GLU A 156 -19.87 1.02 -16.54
N LYS A 157 -19.28 2.21 -16.35
CA LYS A 157 -19.70 3.46 -17.02
C LYS A 157 -19.26 3.55 -18.48
N ASP A 158 -18.39 2.65 -18.94
CA ASP A 158 -17.91 2.60 -20.31
C ASP A 158 -18.29 1.26 -20.97
N PRO A 159 -19.42 1.21 -21.70
CA PRO A 159 -19.90 -0.03 -22.32
C PRO A 159 -18.91 -0.66 -23.30
N GLN A 160 -18.09 0.15 -23.98
CA GLN A 160 -17.12 -0.37 -24.94
C GLN A 160 -15.97 -1.05 -24.22
N LEU A 161 -15.38 -0.37 -23.23
CA LEU A 161 -14.31 -0.94 -22.41
C LEU A 161 -14.79 -2.18 -21.66
N LYS A 162 -15.99 -2.10 -21.04
CA LYS A 162 -16.64 -3.24 -20.38
C LYS A 162 -16.73 -4.45 -21.30
N THR A 163 -17.20 -4.26 -22.54
CA THR A 163 -17.35 -5.36 -23.50
C THR A 163 -16.00 -6.04 -23.80
N GLN A 164 -14.91 -5.27 -23.96
CA GLN A 164 -13.60 -5.85 -24.23
C GLN A 164 -13.00 -6.54 -23.00
N ILE A 165 -13.24 -5.98 -21.81
CA ILE A 165 -12.88 -6.60 -20.54
C ILE A 165 -13.61 -7.94 -20.36
N GLU A 166 -14.93 -7.97 -20.55
CA GLU A 166 -15.70 -9.21 -20.40
C GLU A 166 -15.27 -10.28 -21.42
N LYS A 167 -14.88 -9.89 -22.64
CA LYS A 167 -14.32 -10.83 -23.62
C LYS A 167 -13.00 -11.47 -23.18
N LYS A 168 -12.13 -10.72 -22.52
CA LYS A 168 -10.82 -11.22 -22.08
C LYS A 168 -10.88 -11.95 -20.75
N TYR A 169 -11.49 -11.33 -19.75
CA TYR A 169 -11.46 -11.79 -18.36
C TYR A 169 -12.70 -12.62 -18.01
N GLY A 170 -13.74 -12.63 -18.85
CA GLY A 170 -15.02 -13.29 -18.58
C GLY A 170 -15.99 -12.47 -17.74
N SER A 171 -15.50 -11.55 -16.89
CA SER A 171 -16.30 -10.62 -16.12
C SER A 171 -15.51 -9.36 -15.73
N VAL A 172 -16.21 -8.30 -15.34
CA VAL A 172 -15.59 -7.09 -14.78
C VAL A 172 -15.01 -7.40 -13.39
N GLU A 173 -15.65 -8.27 -12.61
CA GLU A 173 -15.18 -8.74 -11.30
C GLU A 173 -13.80 -9.37 -11.40
N LYS A 174 -13.62 -10.32 -12.31
CA LYS A 174 -12.32 -10.99 -12.50
C LYS A 174 -11.25 -10.02 -12.97
N PHE A 175 -11.60 -9.07 -13.85
CA PHE A 175 -10.68 -8.02 -14.25
C PHE A 175 -10.21 -7.16 -13.06
N VAL A 176 -11.12 -6.70 -12.20
CA VAL A 176 -10.71 -5.86 -11.06
C VAL A 176 -9.92 -6.66 -10.02
N GLU A 177 -10.24 -7.94 -9.83
CA GLU A 177 -9.46 -8.86 -9.00
C GLU A 177 -8.06 -9.08 -9.55
N GLU A 178 -7.90 -9.14 -10.87
CA GLU A 178 -6.59 -9.28 -11.53
C GLU A 178 -5.78 -7.98 -11.54
N LYS A 179 -6.43 -6.80 -11.66
CA LYS A 179 -5.75 -5.50 -11.76
C LYS A 179 -5.51 -4.79 -10.46
N ILE A 180 -6.25 -5.08 -9.39
CA ILE A 180 -6.00 -4.48 -8.07
C ILE A 180 -5.70 -5.61 -7.08
N GLY A 181 -4.50 -5.57 -6.51
CA GLY A 181 -4.08 -6.55 -5.52
C GLY A 181 -3.19 -5.95 -4.43
N ALA A 182 -2.75 -6.85 -3.57
CA ALA A 182 -1.90 -6.62 -2.42
C ALA A 182 -0.45 -6.98 -2.73
N ASN A 183 0.47 -6.11 -2.31
CA ASN A 183 1.87 -6.45 -2.10
C ASN A 183 1.98 -6.65 -0.61
N LEU A 184 2.25 -7.86 -0.13
CA LEU A 184 2.47 -8.10 1.30
C LEU A 184 3.98 -8.06 1.56
N ASP A 185 4.44 -7.20 2.47
CA ASP A 185 5.76 -7.29 3.07
C ASP A 185 5.68 -8.07 4.39
N ILE A 186 6.28 -9.26 4.40
CA ILE A 186 6.25 -10.13 5.58
C ILE A 186 7.06 -9.55 6.77
N GLY A 187 8.01 -8.66 6.50
CA GLY A 187 8.71 -7.91 7.53
C GLY A 187 7.81 -6.88 8.19
N HIS A 188 6.99 -6.14 7.43
CA HIS A 188 6.05 -5.15 7.98
C HIS A 188 5.01 -5.79 8.90
N ILE A 189 4.38 -6.89 8.46
CA ILE A 189 3.33 -7.53 9.27
C ILE A 189 3.89 -8.13 10.56
N LYS A 190 5.11 -8.65 10.53
CA LYS A 190 5.82 -9.15 11.71
C LYS A 190 6.08 -8.07 12.76
N MET A 191 6.18 -6.79 12.37
CA MET A 191 6.35 -5.69 13.31
C MET A 191 5.19 -5.54 14.29
N TYR A 192 4.00 -6.08 13.99
CA TYR A 192 2.88 -6.08 14.94
C TYR A 192 3.19 -6.83 16.24
N THR A 193 4.16 -7.75 16.24
CA THR A 193 4.62 -8.44 17.46
C THR A 193 5.06 -7.49 18.58
N LYS A 194 5.60 -6.30 18.25
CA LYS A 194 5.98 -5.29 19.27
C LYS A 194 4.79 -4.69 20.03
N TYR A 195 3.59 -4.82 19.47
CA TYR A 195 2.34 -4.38 20.11
C TYR A 195 1.62 -5.53 20.83
N GLY A 196 2.27 -6.70 20.97
CA GLY A 196 1.74 -7.85 21.69
C GLY A 196 0.89 -8.80 20.86
N TYR A 197 0.84 -8.64 19.53
CA TYR A 197 0.23 -9.62 18.64
C TYR A 197 1.06 -10.90 18.59
N THR A 198 0.39 -12.04 18.66
CA THR A 198 1.03 -13.36 18.63
C THR A 198 1.28 -13.81 17.20
N LYS A 199 2.18 -14.78 17.02
CA LYS A 199 2.39 -15.45 15.73
C LYS A 199 1.08 -15.90 15.09
N GLU A 200 0.15 -16.46 15.87
CA GLU A 200 -1.14 -16.93 15.33
C GLU A 200 -2.03 -15.78 14.85
N ASP A 201 -1.98 -14.61 15.51
CA ASP A 201 -2.70 -13.42 15.03
C ASP A 201 -2.17 -12.97 13.66
N ILE A 202 -0.85 -12.99 13.48
CA ILE A 202 -0.20 -12.66 12.21
C ILE A 202 -0.59 -13.66 11.12
N LEU A 203 -0.52 -14.97 11.40
CA LEU A 203 -0.91 -16.00 10.44
C LEU A 203 -2.40 -15.90 10.06
N ASN A 204 -3.26 -15.57 11.02
CA ASN A 204 -4.67 -15.34 10.75
C ASN A 204 -4.89 -14.15 9.80
N TRP A 205 -4.14 -13.06 9.95
CA TRP A 205 -4.19 -11.95 9.01
C TRP A 205 -3.71 -12.34 7.62
N ILE A 206 -2.61 -13.09 7.52
CA ILE A 206 -2.11 -13.60 6.23
C ILE A 206 -3.15 -14.46 5.53
N ARG A 207 -3.83 -15.36 6.25
CA ARG A 207 -4.91 -16.19 5.68
C ARG A 207 -6.05 -15.33 5.13
N GLN A 208 -6.40 -14.23 5.80
CA GLN A 208 -7.41 -13.28 5.34
C GLN A 208 -6.94 -12.45 4.14
N MET A 209 -5.66 -12.09 4.09
CA MET A 209 -5.04 -11.31 3.01
C MET A 209 -4.76 -12.16 1.76
N LYS A 210 -4.57 -13.49 1.91
CA LYS A 210 -4.21 -14.43 0.85
C LYS A 210 -4.97 -14.24 -0.49
N PRO A 211 -6.30 -14.02 -0.53
CA PRO A 211 -7.04 -13.82 -1.78
C PRO A 211 -6.73 -12.50 -2.52
N TYR A 212 -6.07 -11.57 -1.84
CA TYR A 212 -5.72 -10.26 -2.38
C TYR A 212 -4.28 -10.20 -2.88
N ILE A 213 -3.40 -11.03 -2.32
CA ILE A 213 -1.95 -10.98 -2.54
C ILE A 213 -1.61 -11.34 -3.99
N LYS A 214 -0.84 -10.44 -4.63
CA LYS A 214 -0.27 -10.60 -5.97
C LYS A 214 1.24 -10.40 -6.00
N HIS A 215 1.78 -9.77 -4.96
CA HIS A 215 3.20 -9.55 -4.79
C HIS A 215 3.55 -9.80 -3.32
N LEU A 216 4.76 -10.30 -3.10
CA LEU A 216 5.30 -10.53 -1.77
C LEU A 216 6.69 -9.91 -1.71
N HIS A 217 6.92 -9.01 -0.75
CA HIS A 217 8.26 -8.65 -0.33
C HIS A 217 8.70 -9.58 0.79
N ILE A 218 9.89 -10.16 0.63
CA ILE A 218 10.50 -11.08 1.58
C ILE A 218 11.67 -10.36 2.23
N THR A 219 11.45 -10.01 3.49
CA THR A 219 12.39 -9.28 4.34
C THR A 219 12.33 -9.85 5.75
N GLU A 220 13.40 -9.68 6.51
CA GLU A 220 13.42 -10.01 7.92
C GLU A 220 13.41 -8.74 8.78
N SER A 221 12.50 -8.71 9.75
CA SER A 221 12.39 -7.63 10.73
C SER A 221 12.98 -8.05 12.07
N GLN A 222 13.66 -7.14 12.76
CA GLN A 222 14.24 -7.37 14.07
C GLN A 222 13.67 -6.38 15.11
N HIS A 223 13.34 -6.88 16.31
CA HIS A 223 12.80 -6.07 17.42
C HIS A 223 11.56 -5.24 17.06
N GLY A 224 10.79 -5.66 16.05
CA GLY A 224 9.61 -4.95 15.57
C GLY A 224 9.92 -3.66 14.79
N GLU A 225 11.15 -3.55 14.28
CA GLU A 225 11.57 -2.49 13.38
C GLU A 225 11.63 -2.99 11.93
N ASP A 226 11.43 -2.06 11.00
CA ASP A 226 11.49 -2.29 9.57
C ASP A 226 12.95 -2.32 9.10
N THR A 227 13.65 -3.41 9.43
CA THR A 227 15.10 -3.50 9.26
C THR A 227 15.52 -3.95 7.87
N HIS A 228 14.59 -4.49 7.08
CA HIS A 228 14.86 -5.10 5.78
C HIS A 228 16.12 -6.00 5.80
N LEU A 229 16.21 -6.91 6.77
CA LEU A 229 17.34 -7.84 6.84
C LEU A 229 17.18 -8.95 5.80
N LEU A 230 18.30 -9.58 5.47
CA LEU A 230 18.29 -10.76 4.63
C LEU A 230 17.55 -11.91 5.33
N PRO A 231 16.82 -12.76 4.57
CA PRO A 231 16.24 -13.99 5.08
C PRO A 231 17.26 -14.81 5.89
N GLY A 232 16.87 -15.22 7.11
CA GLY A 232 17.75 -15.98 8.02
C GLY A 232 18.52 -15.17 9.04
N MET A 233 18.50 -13.84 8.93
CA MET A 233 19.14 -12.97 9.92
C MET A 233 18.24 -12.61 11.10
N SER A 234 16.96 -13.00 11.08
CA SER A 234 16.11 -12.89 12.26
C SER A 234 16.33 -14.04 13.23
N TRP A 235 15.81 -13.87 14.44
CA TRP A 235 15.95 -14.84 15.53
C TRP A 235 14.68 -15.65 15.79
N ASP A 236 13.69 -15.59 14.90
CA ASP A 236 12.42 -16.31 15.03
C ASP A 236 12.02 -17.06 13.75
N ASP A 237 10.93 -17.80 13.82
CA ASP A 237 10.42 -18.64 12.74
C ASP A 237 9.10 -18.13 12.16
N ILE A 238 8.76 -16.85 12.37
CA ILE A 238 7.50 -16.26 11.91
C ILE A 238 7.47 -16.22 10.40
N THR A 239 8.45 -15.57 9.77
CA THR A 239 8.63 -15.49 8.31
C THR A 239 8.52 -16.84 7.62
N LYS A 240 9.10 -17.89 8.21
CA LYS A 240 8.95 -19.25 7.71
C LYS A 240 7.49 -19.71 7.71
N ALA A 241 6.77 -19.54 8.83
CA ALA A 241 5.36 -19.94 8.93
C ALA A 241 4.46 -19.13 7.99
N GLU A 242 4.75 -17.85 7.79
CA GLU A 242 4.03 -16.97 6.85
C GLU A 242 4.15 -17.47 5.41
N LEU A 243 5.37 -17.77 4.97
CA LEU A 243 5.62 -18.38 3.67
C LEU A 243 4.93 -19.74 3.55
N GLU A 244 4.83 -20.50 4.65
CA GLU A 244 4.16 -21.79 4.63
C GLU A 244 2.64 -21.69 4.42
N GLU A 245 1.99 -20.68 5.00
CA GLU A 245 0.58 -20.39 4.76
C GLU A 245 0.32 -19.94 3.30
N LEU A 246 1.30 -19.26 2.70
CA LEU A 246 1.20 -18.70 1.36
C LEU A 246 1.63 -19.66 0.24
N LYS A 247 2.22 -20.81 0.55
CA LYS A 247 2.82 -21.74 -0.41
C LYS A 247 2.02 -22.02 -1.68
N ASP A 248 0.73 -22.29 -1.53
CA ASP A 248 -0.11 -22.68 -2.66
C ASP A 248 -0.36 -21.47 -3.57
N LEU A 249 -0.52 -20.28 -2.98
CA LEU A 249 -0.66 -19.02 -3.70
C LEU A 249 0.63 -18.67 -4.44
N LEU A 250 1.79 -18.86 -3.79
CA LEU A 250 3.10 -18.60 -4.39
C LEU A 250 3.42 -19.55 -5.56
N ALA A 251 2.73 -20.69 -5.65
CA ALA A 251 2.80 -21.59 -6.79
C ALA A 251 1.87 -21.16 -7.96
N GLU A 252 0.95 -20.23 -7.73
CA GLU A 252 0.04 -19.73 -8.76
C GLU A 252 0.75 -18.77 -9.72
N LYS A 253 0.36 -18.82 -11.01
CA LYS A 253 0.90 -17.90 -12.01
C LYS A 253 0.42 -16.47 -11.74
N GLY A 254 1.33 -15.51 -11.83
CA GLY A 254 1.02 -14.08 -11.68
C GLY A 254 1.10 -13.56 -10.25
N VAL A 255 1.53 -14.40 -9.30
CA VAL A 255 1.99 -13.97 -7.99
C VAL A 255 3.51 -13.84 -8.04
N TYR A 256 4.02 -12.70 -7.61
CA TYR A 256 5.44 -12.35 -7.66
C TYR A 256 6.04 -12.32 -6.26
N MET A 257 7.32 -12.67 -6.16
CA MET A 257 8.10 -12.51 -4.94
C MET A 257 9.34 -11.70 -5.25
N VAL A 258 9.68 -10.79 -4.35
CA VAL A 258 10.92 -10.01 -4.38
C VAL A 258 11.56 -10.09 -3.01
N TYR A 259 12.85 -10.41 -2.97
CA TYR A 259 13.65 -10.22 -1.77
C TYR A 259 13.98 -8.73 -1.68
N GLU A 260 13.59 -8.07 -0.59
CA GLU A 260 13.81 -6.63 -0.40
C GLU A 260 14.71 -6.33 0.82
N PRO A 261 15.97 -6.79 0.83
CA PRO A 261 16.92 -6.35 1.83
C PRO A 261 17.24 -4.85 1.65
N GLY A 262 17.45 -4.15 2.77
CA GLY A 262 17.49 -2.70 2.83
C GLY A 262 18.77 -2.11 2.23
N GLY A 263 18.68 -0.87 1.74
CA GLY A 263 19.74 -0.15 1.03
C GLY A 263 21.09 -0.06 1.76
N TRP A 264 21.08 0.02 3.10
CA TRP A 264 22.32 0.06 3.90
C TRP A 264 23.04 -1.28 3.92
N TYR A 265 22.29 -2.37 4.19
CA TYR A 265 22.83 -3.73 4.17
C TYR A 265 23.26 -4.10 2.76
N THR A 266 22.41 -3.95 1.75
CA THR A 266 22.76 -4.21 0.34
C THR A 266 23.97 -3.42 -0.14
N GLY A 267 24.09 -2.15 0.27
CA GLY A 267 25.21 -1.29 -0.08
C GLY A 267 26.53 -1.72 0.55
N GLN A 268 26.57 -1.95 1.86
CA GLN A 268 27.79 -2.34 2.56
C GLN A 268 28.13 -3.82 2.36
N PHE A 269 27.13 -4.70 2.40
CA PHE A 269 27.30 -6.13 2.17
C PHE A 269 27.85 -6.40 0.78
N SER A 270 27.33 -5.71 -0.26
CA SER A 270 27.88 -5.82 -1.61
C SER A 270 29.33 -5.36 -1.69
N GLN A 271 29.70 -4.30 -0.96
CA GLN A 271 31.07 -3.79 -0.92
C GLN A 271 32.03 -4.73 -0.18
N GLU A 272 31.59 -5.37 0.91
CA GLU A 272 32.43 -6.18 1.78
C GLU A 272 32.48 -7.66 1.36
N TYR A 273 31.38 -8.21 0.84
CA TYR A 273 31.18 -9.65 0.58
C TYR A 273 30.77 -9.96 -0.87
N GLY A 274 30.59 -8.95 -1.71
CA GLY A 274 30.02 -9.11 -3.05
C GLY A 274 28.50 -9.19 -3.02
N GLY A 275 27.87 -9.27 -4.20
CA GLY A 275 26.40 -9.25 -4.32
C GLY A 275 25.73 -10.32 -3.45
N GLU A 276 24.57 -10.01 -2.87
CA GLU A 276 23.88 -10.86 -1.87
C GLU A 276 23.31 -12.17 -2.44
N LEU A 277 23.19 -12.24 -3.76
CA LEU A 277 22.54 -13.31 -4.49
C LEU A 277 23.07 -14.72 -4.16
N PRO A 278 24.39 -15.01 -4.11
CA PRO A 278 24.89 -16.34 -3.77
C PRO A 278 24.45 -16.81 -2.37
N TYR A 279 24.38 -15.89 -1.41
CA TYR A 279 23.96 -16.17 -0.05
C TYR A 279 22.44 -16.42 0.05
N ILE A 280 21.64 -15.68 -0.72
CA ILE A 280 20.19 -15.89 -0.82
C ILE A 280 19.89 -17.25 -1.49
N LEU A 281 20.62 -17.60 -2.55
CA LEU A 281 20.49 -18.89 -3.23
C LEU A 281 20.93 -20.07 -2.34
N GLU A 282 21.90 -19.86 -1.46
CA GLU A 282 22.33 -20.82 -0.44
C GLU A 282 21.29 -20.97 0.69
N TYR A 283 20.79 -19.86 1.23
CA TYR A 283 19.80 -19.84 2.31
C TYR A 283 18.49 -20.53 1.92
N SER A 284 18.05 -20.32 0.67
CA SER A 284 16.82 -20.93 0.15
C SER A 284 16.91 -22.44 -0.06
N GLY A 285 18.11 -23.04 0.00
CA GLY A 285 18.32 -24.50 -0.10
C GLY A 285 17.84 -25.14 -1.42
N LEU A 286 17.45 -24.33 -2.42
CA LEU A 286 16.56 -24.76 -3.51
C LEU A 286 17.04 -24.41 -4.91
N SER A 287 18.23 -23.84 -5.08
CA SER A 287 18.77 -23.59 -6.41
C SER A 287 19.56 -24.80 -6.92
N PRO A 288 19.15 -25.46 -8.02
CA PRO A 288 19.99 -26.48 -8.70
C PRO A 288 21.32 -25.90 -9.22
N TYR A 289 21.54 -24.60 -9.05
CA TYR A 289 22.70 -23.83 -9.46
C TYR A 289 23.58 -23.37 -8.29
N TYR A 290 23.34 -23.84 -7.05
CA TYR A 290 24.20 -23.57 -5.88
C TYR A 290 25.69 -23.88 -6.14
N ASN A 291 25.97 -24.82 -7.04
CA ASN A 291 27.34 -25.20 -7.43
C ASN A 291 27.92 -24.38 -8.60
N LEU A 292 27.22 -23.36 -9.11
CA LEU A 292 27.73 -22.51 -10.19
C LEU A 292 28.61 -21.40 -9.65
N SER A 293 29.66 -21.05 -10.39
CA SER A 293 30.44 -19.84 -10.10
C SER A 293 29.58 -18.58 -10.31
N TYR A 294 29.90 -17.49 -9.61
CA TYR A 294 29.25 -16.18 -9.77
C TYR A 294 29.17 -15.73 -11.24
N SER A 295 30.22 -16.00 -12.03
CA SER A 295 30.24 -15.75 -13.47
C SER A 295 29.25 -16.61 -14.24
N GLU A 296 29.14 -17.89 -13.92
CA GLU A 296 28.21 -18.80 -14.63
C GLU A 296 26.75 -18.48 -14.31
N ALA A 297 26.45 -17.97 -13.12
CA ALA A 297 25.12 -17.51 -12.75
C ALA A 297 24.71 -16.23 -13.50
N LEU A 298 25.63 -15.27 -13.65
CA LEU A 298 25.39 -13.99 -14.33
C LEU A 298 25.10 -14.09 -15.83
N PHE A 299 25.69 -15.08 -16.52
CA PHE A 299 25.63 -15.19 -17.98
C PHE A 299 24.54 -16.13 -18.51
N LYS A 300 23.66 -16.66 -17.64
CA LYS A 300 22.45 -17.37 -18.07
C LYS A 300 21.28 -16.37 -18.21
N PRO A 301 20.85 -16.02 -19.44
CA PRO A 301 19.87 -14.97 -19.69
C PRO A 301 18.52 -15.24 -19.03
N GLU A 302 18.23 -16.49 -18.67
CA GLU A 302 16.96 -16.91 -18.08
C GLU A 302 16.79 -16.47 -16.62
N TYR A 303 17.86 -16.07 -15.92
CA TYR A 303 17.82 -15.76 -14.48
C TYR A 303 18.11 -14.30 -14.11
N PHE A 304 18.91 -13.57 -14.91
CA PHE A 304 19.40 -12.23 -14.54
C PHE A 304 19.34 -11.21 -15.68
N MET A 305 18.18 -11.07 -16.31
CA MET A 305 17.84 -9.77 -16.89
C MET A 305 17.52 -8.80 -15.75
N GLY A 306 18.58 -8.20 -15.18
CA GLY A 306 18.50 -7.14 -14.18
C GLY A 306 19.18 -7.51 -12.87
N HIS A 307 20.44 -7.10 -12.70
CA HIS A 307 20.91 -6.39 -11.50
C HIS A 307 22.38 -5.98 -11.72
N PRO A 308 22.71 -4.72 -11.40
CA PRO A 308 22.99 -4.38 -10.01
C PRO A 308 22.29 -3.08 -9.60
N THR A 309 21.83 -3.02 -8.35
CA THR A 309 21.11 -1.89 -7.72
C THR A 309 19.64 -1.75 -8.15
N LEU A 310 18.75 -1.81 -7.15
CA LEU A 310 17.33 -1.45 -7.16
C LEU A 310 16.36 -2.33 -7.96
N TYR A 311 15.29 -2.74 -7.27
CA TYR A 311 13.96 -3.12 -7.76
C TYR A 311 13.92 -3.74 -9.16
N THR A 312 13.82 -5.07 -9.26
CA THR A 312 13.41 -5.68 -10.53
C THR A 312 12.40 -6.82 -10.29
N PRO A 313 11.19 -6.73 -10.86
CA PRO A 313 10.20 -7.80 -10.75
C PRO A 313 10.69 -9.03 -11.51
N ILE A 314 10.70 -10.19 -10.85
CA ILE A 314 10.96 -11.47 -11.50
C ILE A 314 9.76 -11.81 -12.39
N HIS A 315 9.81 -11.48 -13.68
CA HIS A 315 8.89 -12.07 -14.65
C HIS A 315 9.22 -13.56 -14.78
N THR A 316 8.23 -14.44 -14.63
CA THR A 316 8.37 -15.89 -14.78
C THR A 316 7.90 -16.35 -16.17
N PRO A 317 8.74 -16.31 -17.23
CA PRO A 317 8.43 -17.04 -18.44
C PRO A 317 8.78 -18.51 -18.20
N GLN A 318 7.75 -19.33 -18.05
CA GLN A 318 7.84 -20.79 -17.95
C GLN A 318 8.62 -21.31 -16.73
N ILE A 319 7.92 -21.47 -15.60
CA ILE A 319 8.14 -22.49 -14.57
C ILE A 319 9.62 -22.94 -14.45
N THR A 320 10.41 -22.21 -13.67
CA THR A 320 11.20 -22.91 -12.66
C THR A 320 10.44 -22.71 -11.38
N VAL A 321 9.62 -23.70 -11.04
CA VAL A 321 9.15 -23.85 -9.68
C VAL A 321 10.42 -23.79 -8.81
N THR A 322 10.58 -22.78 -7.96
CA THR A 322 11.16 -23.10 -6.65
C THR A 322 10.08 -23.93 -5.97
N GLN A 323 10.06 -25.22 -6.30
CA GLN A 323 9.24 -26.19 -5.59
C GLN A 323 9.67 -26.05 -4.15
N TYR A 324 8.74 -25.56 -3.37
CA TYR A 324 8.61 -25.81 -1.95
C TYR A 324 9.47 -27.00 -1.47
N SER A 325 10.49 -26.70 -0.68
CA SER A 325 11.10 -27.67 0.24
C SER A 325 11.22 -26.99 1.59
N PRO A 326 10.81 -27.65 2.69
CA PRO A 326 11.22 -27.25 4.02
C PRO A 326 12.75 -27.45 4.13
N PHE A 327 13.39 -26.91 5.17
CA PHE A 327 14.85 -27.01 5.47
C PHE A 327 15.68 -25.93 4.75
N ALA A 328 16.57 -25.18 5.42
CA ALA A 328 17.66 -25.69 6.24
C ALA A 328 17.74 -25.10 7.67
N ALA A 329 17.82 -26.01 8.63
CA ALA A 329 18.18 -25.76 10.00
C ALA A 329 19.71 -25.58 10.13
N HIS A 330 20.28 -24.51 9.58
CA HIS A 330 21.69 -24.11 9.79
C HIS A 330 21.84 -22.58 9.67
N THR A 331 20.96 -21.82 10.33
CA THR A 331 20.70 -20.40 10.01
C THR A 331 21.84 -19.41 10.26
N PHE A 332 22.99 -19.85 10.77
CA PHE A 332 24.15 -18.96 10.89
C PHE A 332 25.47 -19.61 10.47
N SER A 333 25.53 -20.88 10.09
CA SER A 333 26.81 -21.55 9.85
C SER A 333 27.56 -20.99 8.64
N ASN A 334 26.84 -20.66 7.56
CA ASN A 334 27.45 -20.33 6.27
C ASN A 334 27.54 -18.83 6.00
N LEU A 335 27.07 -17.99 6.93
CA LEU A 335 27.36 -16.56 6.88
C LEU A 335 28.86 -16.33 7.15
N PRO A 336 29.42 -15.20 6.71
CA PRO A 336 30.73 -14.79 7.20
C PRO A 336 30.79 -14.82 8.74
N PRO A 337 31.92 -15.23 9.36
CA PRO A 337 32.02 -15.40 10.81
C PRO A 337 31.58 -14.19 11.65
N HIS A 338 31.76 -12.97 11.13
CA HIS A 338 31.35 -11.74 11.81
C HIS A 338 29.85 -11.43 11.70
N LEU A 339 29.10 -12.14 10.84
CA LEU A 339 27.63 -12.11 10.75
C LEU A 339 26.97 -13.33 11.45
N GLY A 340 27.74 -14.08 12.26
CA GLY A 340 27.25 -15.26 12.98
C GLY A 340 27.70 -16.60 12.40
N GLY A 341 28.45 -16.57 11.29
CA GLY A 341 29.13 -17.71 10.65
C GLY A 341 29.77 -18.70 11.63
N ARG A 342 29.52 -20.00 11.46
CA ARG A 342 30.27 -21.06 12.14
C ARG A 342 31.04 -21.87 11.10
N THR A 343 32.37 -21.80 11.17
CA THR A 343 33.31 -22.60 10.36
C THR A 343 33.03 -24.10 10.44
#